data_AF-A0A354TIB8-F1
#
_entry.id   AF-A0A354TIB8-F1
#
_cell.length_a   1.000
_cell.length_b   1.000
_cell.length_c   1.000
_cell.angle_alpha   90.00
_cell.angle_beta   90.00
_cell.angle_gamma   90.00
#
_symmetry.space_group_name_H-M   'P 1'
#
loop_
_entity.id
_entity.type
_entity.pdbx_description
1 polymer ?
#
loop_
_entity_poly.entity_id
_entity_poly.type
_entity_poly.pdbx_seq_one_letter_code
_entity_poly.pdbx_strand_id
1 'polypeptide(L)'
;MSAAAAFAYLDSRTERTGDEVSADRFRLIADKIEADPALLSIPLANIDRWLAQGHRSVKRLEGWRSMLLEAQNTRKGMEGLLSLLRDQSWEALLWKGFSPFPGILNNEELERLSWKSRH
;
A
#
# COMPACT_ATOMS: atom_id res chain seq x y z
N MET A 1 4.43 19.13 36.30
CA MET A 1 5.18 19.01 35.04
C MET A 1 5.32 20.37 34.40
N SER A 2 6.48 20.71 33.83
CA SER A 2 6.66 21.99 33.14
C SER A 2 5.99 21.96 31.76
N ALA A 3 5.64 23.13 31.22
CA ALA A 3 5.08 23.25 29.87
C ALA A 3 6.01 22.64 28.80
N ALA A 4 7.32 22.73 29.00
CA ALA A 4 8.33 22.11 28.13
C ALA A 4 8.29 20.57 28.17
N ALA A 5 8.06 19.97 29.34
CA ALA A 5 7.92 18.52 29.46
C ALA A 5 6.60 18.02 28.85
N ALA A 6 5.52 18.80 28.96
CA ALA A 6 4.24 18.49 28.31
C ALA A 6 4.33 18.61 26.78
N PHE A 7 5.07 19.60 26.26
CA PHE A 7 5.30 19.76 24.81
C PHE A 7 6.15 18.62 24.25
N ALA A 8 7.25 18.25 24.92
CA ALA A 8 8.10 17.13 24.50
C ALA A 8 7.37 15.77 24.57
N TYR A 9 6.49 15.58 25.56
CA TYR A 9 5.65 14.38 25.69
C TYR A 9 4.51 14.31 24.66
N LEU A 10 4.04 15.45 24.17
CA LEU A 10 3.10 15.53 23.05
C LEU A 10 3.81 15.33 21.70
N ASP A 11 5.02 15.86 21.55
CA ASP A 11 5.88 15.73 20.36
C ASP A 11 6.36 14.28 20.15
N SER A 12 6.60 13.54 21.24
CA SER A 12 6.89 12.10 21.18
C SER A 12 5.68 11.23 20.79
N ARG A 13 4.46 11.77 20.79
CA ARG A 13 3.25 11.09 20.26
C ARG A 13 2.95 11.39 18.80
N THR A 14 3.71 12.29 18.17
CA THR A 14 3.55 12.66 16.76
C THR A 14 4.44 11.87 15.80
N GLU A 15 5.30 10.97 16.30
CA GLU A 15 6.12 10.10 15.47
C GLU A 15 5.32 8.84 15.07
N ARG A 16 4.90 8.80 13.81
CA ARG A 16 4.25 7.62 13.21
C ARG A 16 5.30 6.54 12.93
N THR A 17 5.00 5.30 13.27
CA THR A 17 5.84 4.15 12.93
C THR A 17 5.82 3.87 11.43
N GLY A 18 6.82 3.14 10.94
CA GLY A 18 6.85 2.65 9.56
C GLY A 18 5.65 1.81 9.19
N ASP A 19 5.19 0.99 10.12
CA ASP A 19 4.05 0.11 9.93
C ASP A 19 2.75 0.92 9.81
N GLU A 20 2.56 1.97 10.61
CA GLU A 20 1.41 2.88 10.50
C GLU A 20 1.40 3.62 9.17
N VAL A 21 2.56 4.11 8.72
CA VAL A 21 2.70 4.77 7.42
C VAL A 21 2.41 3.81 6.27
N SER A 22 2.91 2.58 6.36
CA SER A 22 2.63 1.51 5.39
C SER A 22 1.14 1.19 5.36
N ALA A 23 0.51 1.02 6.52
CA ALA A 23 -0.92 0.76 6.64
C ALA A 23 -1.76 1.85 5.97
N ASP A 24 -1.47 3.12 6.25
CA ASP A 24 -2.19 4.26 5.66
C ASP A 24 -1.96 4.39 4.15
N ARG A 25 -0.75 4.06 3.67
CA ARG A 25 -0.48 3.97 2.24
C ARG A 25 -1.41 2.97 1.55
N PHE A 26 -1.53 1.76 2.09
CA PHE A 26 -2.38 0.73 1.48
C PHE A 26 -3.88 1.04 1.61
N ARG A 27 -4.31 1.71 2.69
CA ARG A 27 -5.68 2.23 2.80
C ARG A 27 -5.97 3.25 1.70
N LEU A 28 -5.08 4.22 1.49
CA LEU A 28 -5.25 5.22 0.44
C LEU A 28 -5.27 4.60 -0.97
N ILE A 29 -4.43 3.59 -1.23
CA ILE A 29 -4.48 2.81 -2.47
C ILE A 29 -5.84 2.13 -2.64
N ALA A 30 -6.36 1.51 -1.58
CA ALA A 30 -7.68 0.87 -1.60
C ALA A 30 -8.78 1.87 -1.95
N ASP A 31 -8.79 3.03 -1.30
CA ASP A 31 -9.80 4.07 -1.52
C ASP A 31 -9.77 4.60 -2.96
N LYS A 32 -8.59 4.79 -3.54
CA LYS A 32 -8.47 5.19 -4.95
C LYS A 32 -8.96 4.12 -5.92
N ILE A 33 -8.62 2.86 -5.69
CA ILE A 33 -9.07 1.74 -6.53
C ILE A 33 -10.58 1.55 -6.42
N GLU A 34 -11.15 1.71 -5.22
CA GLU A 34 -12.59 1.64 -5.01
C GLU A 34 -13.32 2.77 -5.74
N ALA A 35 -12.78 3.99 -5.71
CA ALA A 35 -13.33 5.13 -6.43
C ALA A 35 -13.15 5.05 -7.95
N ASP A 36 -12.02 4.51 -8.41
CA ASP A 36 -11.69 4.33 -9.82
C ASP A 36 -11.03 2.95 -10.10
N PRO A 37 -11.84 1.93 -10.42
CA PRO A 37 -11.34 0.60 -10.76
C PRO A 37 -10.42 0.54 -11.99
N ALA A 38 -10.45 1.55 -12.87
CA ALA A 38 -9.58 1.56 -14.06
C ALA A 38 -8.09 1.70 -13.70
N LEU A 39 -7.80 2.17 -12.48
CA LEU A 39 -6.45 2.23 -11.92
C LEU A 39 -5.78 0.87 -11.80
N LEU A 40 -6.54 -0.25 -11.81
CA LEU A 40 -5.97 -1.61 -11.81
C LEU A 40 -5.10 -1.92 -13.05
N SER A 41 -5.22 -1.12 -14.12
CA SER A 41 -4.31 -1.22 -15.28
C SER A 41 -2.84 -0.93 -14.93
N ILE A 42 -2.58 -0.04 -13.97
CA ILE A 42 -1.23 0.36 -13.53
C ILE A 42 -0.46 -0.82 -12.89
N PRO A 43 -0.97 -1.50 -11.84
CA PRO A 43 -0.28 -2.61 -11.23
C PRO A 43 -0.10 -3.80 -12.18
N LEU A 44 -1.04 -4.04 -13.09
CA LEU A 44 -0.88 -5.08 -14.13
C LEU A 44 0.30 -4.75 -15.06
N ALA A 45 0.38 -3.51 -15.56
CA ALA A 45 1.51 -3.07 -16.39
C ALA A 45 2.86 -3.11 -15.63
N ASN A 46 2.86 -2.78 -14.33
CA ASN A 46 4.04 -2.92 -13.48
C ASN A 46 4.52 -4.38 -13.40
N ILE A 47 3.60 -5.32 -13.18
CA ILE A 47 3.90 -6.75 -13.15
C ILE A 47 4.51 -7.20 -14.47
N ASP A 48 3.89 -6.86 -15.60
CA ASP A 48 4.37 -7.21 -16.93
C ASP A 48 5.81 -6.71 -17.15
N ARG A 49 6.07 -5.45 -16.83
CA ARG A 49 7.40 -4.85 -16.94
C ARG A 49 8.43 -5.56 -16.06
N TRP A 50 8.10 -5.83 -14.79
CA TRP A 50 9.05 -6.46 -13.86
C TRP A 50 9.36 -7.90 -14.24
N LEU A 51 8.35 -8.66 -14.70
CA LEU A 51 8.56 -10.01 -15.20
C LEU A 51 9.43 -10.01 -16.46
N ALA A 52 9.19 -9.09 -17.40
CA ALA A 52 10.03 -8.94 -18.59
C ALA A 52 11.49 -8.57 -18.25
N GLN A 53 11.72 -7.90 -17.13
CA GLN A 53 13.05 -7.54 -16.62
C GLN A 53 13.72 -8.66 -15.79
N GLY A 54 13.09 -9.83 -15.65
CA GLY A 54 13.67 -10.97 -14.93
C GLY A 54 13.58 -10.88 -13.41
N HIS A 55 12.54 -10.21 -12.88
CA HIS A 55 12.33 -10.12 -11.43
C HIS A 55 12.23 -11.52 -10.79
N ARG A 56 12.96 -11.75 -9.69
CA ARG A 56 13.13 -13.09 -9.08
C ARG A 56 11.88 -13.64 -8.39
N SER A 57 10.99 -12.77 -7.91
CA SER A 57 9.76 -13.16 -7.20
C SER A 57 8.57 -13.51 -8.11
N VAL A 58 8.81 -14.27 -9.19
CA VAL A 58 7.80 -14.58 -10.23
C VAL A 58 6.48 -15.10 -9.64
N LYS A 59 6.54 -16.09 -8.74
CA LYS A 59 5.34 -16.67 -8.12
C LYS A 59 4.50 -15.65 -7.35
N ARG A 60 5.14 -14.68 -6.68
CA ARG A 60 4.44 -13.61 -5.94
C ARG A 60 3.77 -12.64 -6.90
N LEU A 61 4.46 -12.27 -7.99
CA LEU A 61 3.92 -11.36 -9.00
C LEU A 61 2.75 -11.99 -9.77
N GLU A 62 2.83 -13.26 -10.13
CA GLU A 62 1.70 -13.98 -10.77
C GLU A 62 0.52 -14.14 -9.80
N GLY A 63 0.78 -14.34 -8.50
CA GLY A 63 -0.28 -14.33 -7.48
C GLY A 63 -1.00 -12.99 -7.41
N TRP A 64 -0.24 -11.88 -7.42
CA TRP A 64 -0.82 -10.54 -7.51
C TRP A 64 -1.60 -10.34 -8.81
N ARG A 65 -1.07 -10.78 -9.96
CA ARG A 65 -1.76 -10.69 -11.25
C ARG A 65 -3.11 -11.40 -11.21
N SER A 66 -3.15 -12.64 -10.70
CA SER A 66 -4.39 -13.40 -10.56
C SER A 66 -5.45 -12.65 -9.75
N MET A 67 -5.06 -12.09 -8.60
CA MET A 67 -5.97 -11.33 -7.74
C MET A 67 -6.49 -10.05 -8.40
N LEU A 68 -5.61 -9.32 -9.11
CA LEU A 68 -5.99 -8.09 -9.82
C LEU A 68 -6.94 -8.39 -10.99
N LEU A 69 -6.70 -9.46 -11.73
CA LEU A 69 -7.60 -9.90 -12.81
C LEU A 69 -8.95 -10.35 -12.25
N GLU A 70 -8.98 -11.08 -11.13
CA GLU A 70 -10.25 -11.44 -10.47
C GLU A 70 -11.02 -10.19 -10.02
N ALA A 71 -10.31 -9.18 -9.50
CA ALA A 71 -10.89 -7.90 -9.10
C ALA A 71 -11.48 -7.09 -10.26
N GLN A 72 -10.88 -7.16 -11.45
CA GLN A 72 -11.45 -6.53 -12.66
C GLN A 72 -12.71 -7.25 -13.14
N ASN A 73 -12.76 -8.57 -13.00
CA ASN A 73 -13.81 -9.39 -13.59
C ASN A 73 -15.03 -9.57 -12.68
N THR A 74 -14.88 -9.41 -11.36
CA THR A 74 -15.95 -9.71 -10.42
C THR A 74 -15.99 -8.75 -9.24
N ARG A 75 -17.22 -8.48 -8.77
CA ARG A 75 -17.43 -7.71 -7.53
C ARG A 75 -16.76 -8.36 -6.32
N LYS A 76 -16.86 -9.69 -6.19
CA LYS A 76 -16.25 -10.45 -5.09
C LYS A 76 -14.72 -10.34 -5.11
N GLY A 77 -14.12 -10.39 -6.29
CA GLY A 77 -12.68 -10.17 -6.46
C GLY A 77 -12.26 -8.77 -6.02
N MET A 78 -13.04 -7.75 -6.39
CA MET A 78 -12.77 -6.37 -5.96
C MET A 78 -12.87 -6.23 -4.43
N GLU A 79 -13.94 -6.76 -3.83
CA GLU A 79 -14.12 -6.79 -2.38
C GLU A 79 -12.95 -7.51 -1.68
N GLY A 80 -12.48 -8.62 -2.23
CA GLY A 80 -11.32 -9.36 -1.74
C GLY A 80 -10.02 -8.56 -1.80
N LEU A 81 -9.76 -7.88 -2.92
CA LEU A 81 -8.60 -7.00 -3.09
C LEU A 81 -8.63 -5.85 -2.08
N LEU A 82 -9.76 -5.14 -1.98
CA LEU A 82 -9.90 -4.01 -1.05
C LEU A 82 -9.75 -4.46 0.41
N SER A 83 -10.30 -5.63 0.75
CA SER A 83 -10.12 -6.24 2.07
C SER A 83 -8.65 -6.52 2.36
N LEU A 84 -7.91 -7.14 1.44
CA LEU A 84 -6.48 -7.38 1.59
C LEU A 84 -5.70 -6.08 1.79
N LEU A 85 -5.99 -5.05 0.99
CA LEU A 85 -5.29 -3.76 1.08
C LEU A 85 -5.53 -3.07 2.43
N ARG A 86 -6.69 -3.27 3.05
CA ARG A 86 -7.02 -2.71 4.37
C ARG A 86 -6.53 -3.57 5.54
N ASP A 87 -6.32 -4.87 5.33
CA ASP A 87 -5.92 -5.84 6.36
C ASP A 87 -4.48 -5.63 6.89
N GLN A 88 -4.29 -5.66 8.21
CA GLN A 88 -2.99 -5.52 8.88
C GLN A 88 -2.48 -6.83 9.49
N SER A 89 -3.11 -7.97 9.16
CA SER A 89 -2.62 -9.29 9.53
C SER A 89 -1.23 -9.56 8.95
N TRP A 90 -0.44 -10.39 9.63
CA TRP A 90 0.89 -10.80 9.15
C TRP A 90 0.84 -11.39 7.73
N GLU A 91 -0.20 -12.17 7.42
CA GLU A 91 -0.39 -12.76 6.09
C GLU A 91 -0.61 -11.68 5.02
N ALA A 92 -1.42 -10.67 5.31
CA ALA A 92 -1.63 -9.54 4.41
C ALA A 92 -0.35 -8.71 4.22
N LEU A 93 0.43 -8.51 5.27
CA LEU A 93 1.72 -7.79 5.21
C LEU A 93 2.73 -8.54 4.32
N LEU A 94 2.78 -9.88 4.40
CA LEU A 94 3.63 -10.70 3.51
C LEU A 94 3.27 -10.53 2.03
N TRP A 95 1.98 -10.40 1.71
CA TRP A 95 1.53 -10.08 0.35
C TRP A 95 1.99 -8.68 -0.07
N LYS A 96 1.74 -7.69 0.78
CA LYS A 96 2.03 -6.27 0.54
C LYS A 96 3.51 -5.97 0.34
N GLY A 97 4.41 -6.77 0.91
CA GLY A 97 5.85 -6.69 0.67
C GLY A 97 6.28 -6.84 -0.79
N PHE A 98 5.42 -7.39 -1.66
CA PHE A 98 5.65 -7.53 -3.11
C PHE A 98 4.64 -6.75 -3.95
N SER A 99 4.02 -5.71 -3.38
CA SER A 99 2.87 -5.07 -4.01
C SER A 99 3.22 -4.32 -5.31
N PRO A 100 2.37 -4.42 -6.35
CA PRO A 100 2.60 -3.81 -7.67
C PRO A 100 2.07 -2.39 -7.82
N PHE A 101 1.78 -1.67 -6.73
CA PHE A 101 1.09 -0.36 -6.77
C PHE A 101 1.94 0.92 -6.95
N PRO A 102 3.25 0.90 -7.31
CA PRO A 102 3.90 2.14 -7.72
C PRO A 102 3.12 2.86 -8.84
N GLY A 103 2.88 4.16 -8.67
CA GLY A 103 2.13 4.99 -9.62
C GLY A 103 0.62 5.10 -9.36
N ILE A 104 0.06 4.38 -8.38
CA ILE A 104 -1.34 4.62 -7.94
C ILE A 104 -1.46 5.93 -7.15
N LEU A 105 -0.50 6.16 -6.24
CA LEU A 105 -0.40 7.40 -5.49
C LEU A 105 0.54 8.37 -6.22
N ASN A 106 0.17 9.63 -6.24
CA ASN A 106 1.03 10.71 -6.73
C ASN A 106 2.04 11.15 -5.65
N ASN A 107 2.99 12.01 -6.02
CA ASN A 107 4.03 12.46 -5.10
C ASN A 107 3.47 13.23 -3.90
N GLU A 108 2.47 14.10 -4.10
CA GLU A 108 1.86 14.85 -3.00
C GLU A 108 1.18 13.93 -1.98
N GLU A 109 0.49 12.89 -2.45
CA GLU A 109 -0.13 11.86 -1.60
C GLU A 109 0.94 11.07 -0.83
N LEU A 110 2.05 10.70 -1.48
CA LEU A 110 3.16 10.02 -0.82
C LEU A 110 3.87 10.91 0.22
N GLU A 111 4.04 12.19 -0.06
CA GLU A 111 4.66 13.16 0.85
C GLU A 111 3.82 13.36 2.12
N ARG A 112 2.49 13.40 1.99
CA ARG A 112 1.57 13.45 3.14
C ARG A 112 1.64 12.21 4.02
N LEU A 113 2.04 11.07 3.44
CA LEU A 113 2.26 9.83 4.17
C LEU A 113 3.66 9.75 4.78
N SER A 114 4.59 10.66 4.43
CA SER A 114 5.98 10.56 4.87
C SER A 114 6.11 10.64 6.40
N TRP A 115 7.01 9.80 6.91
CA TRP A 115 7.51 9.86 8.28
C TRP A 115 8.90 10.51 8.20
N LYS A 116 9.17 11.50 9.06
CA LYS A 116 10.52 12.03 9.25
C LYS A 116 11.26 11.19 10.29
N SER A 117 12.20 10.34 9.85
CA SER A 117 13.14 9.69 10.77
C SER A 117 14.07 10.75 11.34
N ARG A 118 14.13 10.88 12.67
CA ARG A 118 15.21 11.62 13.33
C ARG A 118 16.46 10.73 13.30
N HIS A 119 17.38 11.03 12.38
CA HIS A 119 18.77 10.61 12.48
C HIS A 119 19.59 11.76 13.09
#